data_AF-A0AAJ0RPJ6-F1
#
_entry.id   AF-A0AAJ0RPJ6-F1
#
_cell.length_a   1.000
_cell.length_b   1.000
_cell.length_c   1.000
_cell.angle_alpha   90.00
_cell.angle_beta   90.00
_cell.angle_gamma   90.00
#
_symmetry.space_group_name_H-M   'P 1'
#
loop_
_entity.id
_entity.type
_entity.pdbx_description
1 polymer ?
#
loop_
_entity_poly.entity_id
_entity_poly.type
_entity_poly.pdbx_seq_one_letter_code
_entity_poly.pdbx_strand_id
1 'polypeptide(L)'
;MFKCKPLAAAIIAILATQAYADENSAEQNQSGADNIAEVTQTGGQDNLSYQSQIGANNDGTVTQDQATMSDAVQTQTGDLNFADIVQNSTEQSEAVQLQNGDNHDASIVQTDTFGASARQYQEGSFNTAITEQTSANLSTAVTEQDGNDNFAETIQSSTESSLSEQLQIGNDNVSLVWQEGGARNDGFVDQQGDGNDATVYQVNAFDSSAEVVQQGDLQTASVMQEGSEHSASIQSKGLMNEAYIDQSGSLQTASIYQDGTSNSADIFQAGDSNNASTEQTGENNYVTVDQLDGSFQTASLQQTGQYNEAYLTQQGTDHLIDFAQDGSDNLLTAEQRGNGNELTGSSYGDNNRVDVLQDGDLNVADIQQIYGSDNEVSLMQTGEGHLAQVLQGGTANQAILDQSGMGNSAIVSQMGSGNMAIVTQQ
;
A
#
# COMPACT_ATOMS: atom_id res chain seq x y z
N MET A 1 60.48 14.49 -16.27
CA MET A 1 59.93 15.53 -15.37
C MET A 1 58.61 15.98 -15.99
N PHE A 2 57.49 15.63 -15.38
CA PHE A 2 56.15 16.08 -15.79
C PHE A 2 56.09 17.60 -15.91
N LYS A 3 55.29 18.13 -16.85
CA LYS A 3 54.13 18.96 -16.48
C LYS A 3 53.21 19.29 -17.65
N CYS A 4 51.94 19.33 -17.28
CA CYS A 4 50.72 19.17 -18.04
C CYS A 4 50.39 20.30 -19.03
N LYS A 5 49.56 19.95 -20.00
CA LYS A 5 48.81 20.88 -20.87
C LYS A 5 47.82 21.70 -20.03
N PRO A 6 47.50 22.95 -20.41
CA PRO A 6 46.41 23.68 -19.78
C PRO A 6 45.07 23.14 -20.29
N LEU A 7 44.26 22.68 -19.34
CA LEU A 7 42.84 22.35 -19.50
C LEU A 7 42.08 23.67 -19.70
N ALA A 8 41.30 23.80 -20.77
CA ALA A 8 40.39 24.92 -20.96
C ALA A 8 39.08 24.57 -20.24
N ALA A 9 38.88 25.12 -19.05
CA ALA A 9 37.59 25.14 -18.36
C ALA A 9 36.74 26.26 -18.97
N ALA A 10 35.55 25.94 -19.45
CA ALA A 10 34.56 26.91 -19.90
C ALA A 10 33.65 27.26 -18.71
N ILE A 11 34.09 28.22 -17.91
CA ILE A 11 33.24 28.84 -16.88
C ILE A 11 32.27 29.79 -17.60
N ILE A 12 30.98 29.46 -17.65
CA ILE A 12 29.91 30.40 -17.96
C ILE A 12 29.15 30.67 -16.67
N ALA A 13 29.48 31.78 -16.02
CA ALA A 13 28.73 32.32 -14.90
C ALA A 13 27.62 33.25 -15.43
N ILE A 14 26.35 32.96 -15.12
CA ILE A 14 25.24 33.89 -15.29
C ILE A 14 24.80 34.34 -13.89
N LEU A 15 25.03 35.61 -13.59
CA LEU A 15 24.53 36.31 -12.40
C LEU A 15 23.11 36.83 -12.69
N ALA A 16 22.09 36.33 -11.99
CA ALA A 16 20.79 36.98 -11.92
C ALA A 16 20.71 37.82 -10.63
N THR A 17 20.56 39.12 -10.80
CA THR A 17 20.63 40.15 -9.76
C THR A 17 19.31 40.35 -9.03
N GLN A 18 19.43 40.39 -7.69
CA GLN A 18 18.46 40.81 -6.67
C GLN A 18 17.69 42.08 -7.04
N ALA A 19 16.35 42.03 -7.03
CA ALA A 19 15.53 43.23 -7.04
C ALA A 19 14.23 43.05 -6.23
N TYR A 20 14.30 43.51 -4.97
CA TYR A 20 13.21 43.90 -4.04
C TYR A 20 12.40 42.80 -3.28
N ALA A 21 12.91 42.33 -2.13
CA ALA A 21 12.13 42.07 -0.89
C ALA A 21 13.08 41.77 0.32
N ASP A 22 12.68 42.12 1.56
CA ASP A 22 13.48 42.00 2.81
C ASP A 22 13.97 40.55 3.10
N GLU A 23 15.24 40.42 3.52
CA GLU A 23 15.83 39.23 4.21
C GLU A 23 15.90 37.85 3.49
N ASN A 24 16.03 37.78 2.16
CA ASN A 24 16.29 36.50 1.44
C ASN A 24 17.80 36.11 1.39
N SER A 25 18.14 34.81 1.53
CA SER A 25 19.52 34.28 1.51
C SER A 25 19.68 33.04 0.60
N ALA A 26 20.66 33.03 -0.31
CA ALA A 26 20.93 31.94 -1.25
C ALA A 26 22.44 31.70 -1.49
N GLU A 27 22.97 30.46 -1.56
CA GLU A 27 24.30 30.18 -2.18
C GLU A 27 24.58 28.70 -2.51
N GLN A 28 25.60 28.51 -3.34
CA GLN A 28 25.78 27.42 -4.30
C GLN A 28 27.29 27.05 -4.34
N ASN A 29 27.77 25.79 -4.44
CA ASN A 29 29.12 25.53 -5.03
C ASN A 29 29.52 24.09 -5.44
N GLN A 30 30.28 23.96 -6.54
CA GLN A 30 30.49 22.72 -7.31
C GLN A 30 31.99 22.24 -7.38
N SER A 31 32.37 21.05 -7.91
CA SER A 31 33.75 20.77 -8.41
C SER A 31 34.00 19.57 -9.38
N GLY A 32 34.04 19.85 -10.70
CA GLY A 32 34.92 19.28 -11.75
C GLY A 32 34.50 17.95 -12.43
N ALA A 33 34.35 17.79 -13.75
CA ALA A 33 34.32 18.74 -14.86
C ALA A 33 32.97 18.69 -15.62
N ASP A 34 32.35 19.87 -15.69
CA ASP A 34 31.14 20.39 -16.39
C ASP A 34 29.73 20.16 -15.75
N ASN A 35 29.71 20.10 -14.41
CA ASN A 35 28.98 21.01 -13.49
C ASN A 35 27.76 21.81 -14.04
N ILE A 36 26.54 21.68 -13.49
CA ILE A 36 25.44 22.65 -13.64
C ILE A 36 24.58 22.65 -12.37
N ALA A 37 24.30 23.82 -11.86
CA ALA A 37 23.66 24.13 -10.59
C ALA A 37 22.75 25.35 -10.83
N GLU A 38 21.58 25.40 -10.23
CA GLU A 38 20.67 26.55 -10.32
C GLU A 38 19.95 26.82 -9.00
N VAL A 39 19.90 28.10 -8.68
CA VAL A 39 19.27 28.79 -7.56
C VAL A 39 18.74 30.11 -8.13
N THR A 40 17.55 30.59 -7.77
CA THR A 40 17.38 31.84 -6.99
C THR A 40 16.06 32.60 -7.25
N GLN A 41 15.53 33.05 -6.11
CA GLN A 41 14.22 33.58 -5.75
C GLN A 41 14.02 35.09 -6.08
N THR A 42 12.81 35.68 -6.26
CA THR A 42 12.50 37.05 -5.69
C THR A 42 11.04 37.55 -5.63
N GLY A 43 10.50 37.41 -4.41
CA GLY A 43 9.28 37.98 -3.82
C GLY A 43 9.09 37.36 -2.41
N GLY A 44 8.54 38.07 -1.42
CA GLY A 44 8.37 37.60 -0.02
C GLY A 44 9.58 37.78 0.92
N GLN A 45 9.43 37.43 2.21
CA GLN A 45 10.40 37.72 3.30
C GLN A 45 11.06 36.44 3.85
N ASP A 46 12.33 36.51 4.29
CA ASP A 46 13.01 35.46 5.06
C ASP A 46 13.22 34.08 4.37
N ASN A 47 13.33 34.00 3.03
CA ASN A 47 13.59 32.70 2.38
C ASN A 47 15.08 32.31 2.39
N LEU A 48 15.37 31.02 2.54
CA LEU A 48 16.73 30.45 2.56
C LEU A 48 16.88 29.40 1.44
N SER A 49 17.95 29.42 0.63
CA SER A 49 18.19 28.34 -0.34
C SER A 49 19.68 27.97 -0.51
N TYR A 50 20.14 26.73 -0.36
CA TYR A 50 21.55 26.42 -0.59
C TYR A 50 21.88 25.07 -1.25
N GLN A 51 22.78 25.09 -2.24
CA GLN A 51 23.04 24.02 -3.23
C GLN A 51 24.56 23.66 -3.33
N SER A 52 25.04 22.41 -3.42
CA SER A 52 26.50 22.13 -3.60
C SER A 52 26.84 20.74 -4.19
N GLN A 53 27.77 20.66 -5.17
CA GLN A 53 27.99 19.49 -6.06
C GLN A 53 29.49 19.11 -6.23
N ILE A 54 29.97 17.85 -6.32
CA ILE A 54 31.40 17.61 -6.68
C ILE A 54 31.61 16.32 -7.52
N GLY A 55 31.78 16.44 -8.86
CA GLY A 55 31.99 15.36 -9.85
C GLY A 55 31.62 15.80 -11.27
N ALA A 56 31.82 15.04 -12.37
CA ALA A 56 31.76 15.57 -13.74
C ALA A 56 30.43 15.28 -14.49
N ASN A 57 29.54 16.29 -14.59
CA ASN A 57 28.34 16.40 -15.47
C ASN A 57 26.92 16.02 -14.95
N ASN A 58 26.63 16.01 -13.63
CA ASN A 58 25.51 16.77 -12.96
C ASN A 58 24.34 17.43 -13.74
N ASP A 59 23.31 17.92 -13.06
CA ASP A 59 22.65 19.23 -13.23
C ASP A 59 21.73 19.50 -12.00
N GLY A 60 21.60 20.73 -11.53
CA GLY A 60 20.91 21.12 -10.30
C GLY A 60 20.00 22.31 -10.53
N THR A 61 18.89 22.40 -9.78
CA THR A 61 17.87 23.43 -9.89
C THR A 61 17.17 23.68 -8.55
N VAL A 62 16.93 24.97 -8.27
CA VAL A 62 16.27 25.54 -7.11
C VAL A 62 15.62 26.87 -7.54
N THR A 63 14.32 27.07 -7.38
CA THR A 63 13.66 28.36 -7.64
C THR A 63 12.49 28.60 -6.67
N GLN A 64 12.33 29.81 -6.13
CA GLN A 64 11.17 30.15 -5.28
C GLN A 64 10.66 31.58 -5.55
N ASP A 65 9.37 31.83 -5.81
CA ASP A 65 8.89 33.22 -5.91
C ASP A 65 7.48 33.52 -5.33
N GLN A 66 7.42 34.59 -4.51
CA GLN A 66 6.51 34.97 -3.41
C GLN A 66 6.48 34.05 -2.18
N ALA A 67 7.52 33.24 -1.99
CA ALA A 67 7.67 32.45 -0.77
C ALA A 67 7.96 33.34 0.46
N THR A 68 7.51 32.96 1.66
CA THR A 68 7.87 33.66 2.92
C THR A 68 8.34 32.65 3.97
N MET A 69 9.51 32.85 4.58
CA MET A 69 10.14 31.92 5.54
C MET A 69 10.33 30.48 4.99
N SER A 70 10.57 30.32 3.68
CA SER A 70 10.71 28.97 3.07
C SER A 70 12.18 28.59 2.81
N ASP A 71 12.51 27.32 3.07
CA ASP A 71 13.86 26.75 3.00
C ASP A 71 13.99 25.77 1.80
N ALA A 72 15.08 25.85 1.03
CA ALA A 72 15.43 24.89 -0.02
C ALA A 72 16.90 24.43 0.09
N VAL A 73 17.19 23.13 0.15
CA VAL A 73 18.57 22.59 0.24
C VAL A 73 18.81 21.50 -0.80
N GLN A 74 19.93 21.56 -1.52
CA GLN A 74 20.27 20.56 -2.54
C GLN A 74 21.76 20.16 -2.50
N THR A 75 22.08 18.87 -2.49
CA THR A 75 23.47 18.36 -2.49
C THR A 75 23.61 17.16 -3.44
N GLN A 76 24.61 17.17 -4.34
CA GLN A 76 24.84 16.09 -5.31
C GLN A 76 26.32 15.63 -5.32
N THR A 77 26.56 14.33 -5.18
CA THR A 77 27.91 13.74 -5.27
C THR A 77 27.92 12.62 -6.32
N GLY A 78 28.78 12.71 -7.34
CA GLY A 78 28.90 11.75 -8.44
C GLY A 78 28.67 12.34 -9.85
N ASP A 79 28.52 11.50 -10.87
CA ASP A 79 28.43 11.90 -12.29
C ASP A 79 26.96 11.83 -12.81
N LEU A 80 26.52 12.81 -13.62
CA LEU A 80 25.21 12.85 -14.32
C LEU A 80 23.91 12.92 -13.46
N ASN A 81 23.96 13.30 -12.18
CA ASN A 81 22.73 13.48 -11.37
C ASN A 81 21.97 14.76 -11.73
N PHE A 82 20.68 14.68 -12.08
CA PHE A 82 19.73 15.80 -12.23
C PHE A 82 18.92 16.00 -10.95
N ALA A 83 18.78 17.24 -10.46
CA ALA A 83 17.84 17.52 -9.38
C ALA A 83 17.22 18.93 -9.46
N ASP A 84 15.93 19.06 -9.14
CA ASP A 84 15.15 20.30 -9.23
C ASP A 84 14.25 20.54 -8.01
N ILE A 85 14.23 21.79 -7.51
CA ILE A 85 13.34 22.27 -6.44
C ILE A 85 12.61 23.54 -6.92
N VAL A 86 11.28 23.55 -6.89
CA VAL A 86 10.45 24.73 -7.20
C VAL A 86 9.48 25.00 -6.05
N GLN A 87 9.48 26.21 -5.46
CA GLN A 87 8.50 26.62 -4.44
C GLN A 87 7.78 27.93 -4.83
N ASN A 88 6.52 27.86 -5.25
CA ASN A 88 5.74 29.03 -5.71
C ASN A 88 4.67 29.43 -4.69
N SER A 89 4.66 30.69 -4.26
CA SER A 89 3.67 31.23 -3.30
C SER A 89 3.54 30.42 -2.00
N THR A 90 4.66 29.95 -1.46
CA THR A 90 4.71 29.10 -0.25
C THR A 90 5.00 29.91 1.02
N GLU A 91 4.42 29.55 2.16
CA GLU A 91 4.78 30.12 3.46
C GLU A 91 5.37 29.01 4.35
N GLN A 92 6.48 29.26 5.05
CA GLN A 92 7.10 28.31 6.00
C GLN A 92 7.40 26.92 5.44
N SER A 93 7.60 26.77 4.12
CA SER A 93 7.77 25.44 3.50
C SER A 93 9.23 25.06 3.35
N GLU A 94 9.55 23.78 3.49
CA GLU A 94 10.90 23.21 3.43
C GLU A 94 10.99 22.21 2.27
N ALA A 95 12.07 22.28 1.48
CA ALA A 95 12.42 21.31 0.45
C ALA A 95 13.90 20.90 0.57
N VAL A 96 14.19 19.60 0.62
CA VAL A 96 15.55 19.07 0.72
C VAL A 96 15.77 17.94 -0.29
N GLN A 97 16.84 18.02 -1.08
CA GLN A 97 17.26 16.95 -1.99
C GLN A 97 18.73 16.59 -1.76
N LEU A 98 19.03 15.30 -1.59
CA LEU A 98 20.38 14.79 -1.43
C LEU A 98 20.59 13.56 -2.32
N GLN A 99 21.54 13.64 -3.26
CA GLN A 99 21.87 12.58 -4.21
C GLN A 99 23.34 12.17 -4.06
N ASN A 100 23.61 10.87 -3.88
CA ASN A 100 24.95 10.30 -3.74
C ASN A 100 25.10 9.08 -4.65
N GLY A 101 25.71 9.27 -5.82
CA GLY A 101 25.71 8.24 -6.87
C GLY A 101 25.79 8.82 -8.26
N ASP A 102 25.49 8.01 -9.28
CA ASP A 102 25.56 8.43 -10.69
C ASP A 102 24.18 8.36 -11.38
N ASN A 103 23.82 9.34 -12.23
CA ASN A 103 22.58 9.38 -13.04
C ASN A 103 21.24 9.43 -12.26
N HIS A 104 21.18 9.96 -11.05
CA HIS A 104 19.90 10.19 -10.36
C HIS A 104 19.06 11.30 -11.02
N ASP A 105 17.74 11.24 -10.89
CA ASP A 105 16.79 12.30 -11.27
C ASP A 105 15.90 12.62 -10.04
N ALA A 106 15.93 13.85 -9.53
CA ALA A 106 15.09 14.26 -8.39
C ALA A 106 14.32 15.54 -8.69
N SER A 107 13.05 15.61 -8.30
CA SER A 107 12.24 16.81 -8.45
C SER A 107 11.34 17.03 -7.24
N ILE A 108 11.36 18.23 -6.67
CA ILE A 108 10.42 18.71 -5.65
C ILE A 108 9.71 19.95 -6.19
N VAL A 109 8.39 19.94 -6.23
CA VAL A 109 7.56 21.09 -6.58
C VAL A 109 6.56 21.34 -5.46
N GLN A 110 6.61 22.52 -4.83
CA GLN A 110 5.65 22.98 -3.83
C GLN A 110 4.95 24.25 -4.36
N THR A 111 3.61 24.25 -4.42
CA THR A 111 2.83 25.41 -4.92
C THR A 111 1.68 25.73 -3.96
N ASP A 112 1.54 27.00 -3.57
CA ASP A 112 0.49 27.50 -2.68
C ASP A 112 0.42 26.76 -1.32
N THR A 113 1.56 26.32 -0.77
CA THR A 113 1.64 25.55 0.48
C THR A 113 1.91 26.44 1.71
N PHE A 114 1.34 26.09 2.87
CA PHE A 114 1.70 26.67 4.17
C PHE A 114 2.31 25.59 5.08
N GLY A 115 3.59 25.70 5.45
CA GLY A 115 4.25 24.78 6.38
C GLY A 115 4.54 23.39 5.83
N ALA A 116 4.57 23.21 4.49
CA ALA A 116 4.83 21.91 3.87
C ALA A 116 6.32 21.53 3.95
N SER A 117 6.63 20.26 4.10
CA SER A 117 8.01 19.74 4.08
C SER A 117 8.15 18.66 3.01
N ALA A 118 9.18 18.73 2.18
CA ALA A 118 9.52 17.71 1.19
C ALA A 118 10.99 17.35 1.30
N ARG A 119 11.32 16.07 1.44
CA ARG A 119 12.72 15.58 1.52
C ARG A 119 12.93 14.38 0.61
N GLN A 120 13.99 14.40 -0.19
CA GLN A 120 14.40 13.29 -1.05
C GLN A 120 15.87 12.95 -0.79
N TYR A 121 16.16 11.67 -0.56
CA TYR A 121 17.50 11.11 -0.44
C TYR A 121 17.65 9.95 -1.43
N GLN A 122 18.68 10.00 -2.27
CA GLN A 122 18.96 8.96 -3.26
C GLN A 122 20.43 8.54 -3.16
N GLU A 123 20.68 7.24 -3.02
CA GLU A 123 22.00 6.62 -3.02
C GLU A 123 22.06 5.53 -4.11
N GLY A 124 23.18 5.43 -4.84
CA GLY A 124 23.41 4.38 -5.83
C GLY A 124 23.50 4.88 -7.27
N SER A 125 22.64 4.42 -8.20
CA SER A 125 22.65 4.93 -9.58
C SER A 125 21.27 4.94 -10.24
N PHE A 126 20.99 5.84 -11.17
CA PHE A 126 19.75 5.84 -11.98
C PHE A 126 18.41 5.94 -11.21
N ASN A 127 18.41 6.23 -9.91
CA ASN A 127 17.16 6.41 -9.17
C ASN A 127 16.44 7.71 -9.55
N THR A 128 15.11 7.66 -9.65
CA THR A 128 14.20 8.78 -9.93
C THR A 128 13.29 9.05 -8.72
N ALA A 129 13.21 10.28 -8.23
CA ALA A 129 12.34 10.70 -7.12
C ALA A 129 11.59 11.99 -7.47
N ILE A 130 10.25 11.97 -7.42
CA ILE A 130 9.41 13.13 -7.73
C ILE A 130 8.51 13.41 -6.53
N THR A 131 8.38 14.68 -6.14
CA THR A 131 7.47 15.11 -5.08
C THR A 131 6.75 16.37 -5.51
N GLU A 132 5.43 16.31 -5.62
CA GLU A 132 4.58 17.47 -5.89
C GLU A 132 3.64 17.72 -4.70
N GLN A 133 3.67 18.95 -4.16
CA GLN A 133 2.79 19.40 -3.08
C GLN A 133 2.06 20.67 -3.51
N THR A 134 0.77 20.58 -3.80
CA THR A 134 -0.05 21.73 -4.24
C THR A 134 -1.14 22.01 -3.21
N SER A 135 -1.17 23.21 -2.62
CA SER A 135 -2.11 23.55 -1.54
C SER A 135 -2.08 22.55 -0.34
N ALA A 136 -0.90 21.99 -0.07
CA ALA A 136 -0.66 20.94 0.93
C ALA A 136 -0.21 21.54 2.28
N ASN A 137 -1.13 22.08 3.06
CA ASN A 137 -0.80 22.75 4.32
C ASN A 137 -0.26 21.77 5.36
N LEU A 138 0.85 22.10 6.03
CA LEU A 138 1.49 21.31 7.09
C LEU A 138 1.79 19.86 6.69
N SER A 139 1.80 19.56 5.40
CA SER A 139 1.96 18.19 4.89
C SER A 139 3.43 17.89 4.68
N THR A 140 3.83 16.66 4.96
CA THR A 140 5.21 16.19 4.85
C THR A 140 5.32 15.09 3.81
N ALA A 141 6.35 15.17 2.96
CA ALA A 141 6.73 14.14 2.00
C ALA A 141 8.20 13.78 2.21
N VAL A 142 8.50 12.49 2.37
CA VAL A 142 9.86 11.96 2.50
C VAL A 142 10.04 10.79 1.53
N THR A 143 11.13 10.80 0.79
CA THR A 143 11.52 9.73 -0.13
C THR A 143 12.98 9.37 0.10
N GLU A 144 13.26 8.11 0.38
CA GLU A 144 14.60 7.52 0.52
C GLU A 144 14.75 6.35 -0.46
N GLN A 145 15.77 6.40 -1.33
CA GLN A 145 16.07 5.33 -2.28
C GLN A 145 17.55 4.94 -2.16
N ASP A 146 17.83 3.65 -1.98
CA ASP A 146 19.18 3.06 -1.96
C ASP A 146 19.26 1.91 -2.96
N GLY A 147 20.04 2.08 -4.03
CA GLY A 147 20.30 1.07 -5.05
C GLY A 147 20.21 1.62 -6.47
N ASN A 148 19.78 0.80 -7.44
CA ASN A 148 19.78 1.20 -8.85
C ASN A 148 18.39 1.22 -9.51
N ASP A 149 18.14 2.18 -10.39
CA ASP A 149 16.93 2.22 -11.24
C ASP A 149 15.59 2.24 -10.44
N ASN A 150 15.60 2.70 -9.18
CA ASN A 150 14.37 2.84 -8.38
C ASN A 150 13.59 4.09 -8.80
N PHE A 151 12.26 4.03 -8.82
CA PHE A 151 11.34 5.13 -9.10
C PHE A 151 10.42 5.38 -7.90
N ALA A 152 10.35 6.63 -7.45
CA ALA A 152 9.45 7.06 -6.39
C ALA A 152 8.70 8.35 -6.79
N GLU A 153 7.39 8.41 -6.57
CA GLU A 153 6.58 9.61 -6.79
C GLU A 153 5.67 9.87 -5.59
N THR A 154 5.71 11.10 -5.07
CA THR A 154 4.77 11.62 -4.06
C THR A 154 3.93 12.73 -4.67
N ILE A 155 2.60 12.66 -4.56
CA ILE A 155 1.72 13.78 -4.87
C ILE A 155 0.82 14.07 -3.67
N GLN A 156 0.87 15.30 -3.15
CA GLN A 156 -0.06 15.77 -2.11
C GLN A 156 -0.77 17.02 -2.63
N SER A 157 -2.07 16.90 -2.95
CA SER A 157 -2.86 17.98 -3.53
C SER A 157 -4.05 18.33 -2.63
N SER A 158 -4.17 19.59 -2.24
CA SER A 158 -5.22 20.09 -1.35
C SER A 158 -5.32 19.32 -0.03
N THR A 159 -4.16 18.97 0.55
CA THR A 159 -4.06 18.22 1.81
C THR A 159 -3.80 19.11 3.02
N GLU A 160 -4.17 18.66 4.22
CA GLU A 160 -3.80 19.31 5.49
C GLU A 160 -3.19 18.31 6.47
N SER A 161 -1.96 18.57 6.95
CA SER A 161 -1.25 17.73 7.93
C SER A 161 -1.12 16.26 7.53
N SER A 162 -0.99 15.96 6.24
CA SER A 162 -0.78 14.59 5.75
C SER A 162 0.71 14.25 5.65
N LEU A 163 1.06 13.00 5.89
CA LEU A 163 2.41 12.46 5.80
C LEU A 163 2.48 11.44 4.66
N SER A 164 3.52 11.54 3.84
CA SER A 164 3.90 10.54 2.84
C SER A 164 5.36 10.16 3.06
N GLU A 165 5.64 8.89 3.28
CA GLU A 165 6.98 8.34 3.45
C GLU A 165 7.20 7.15 2.49
N GLN A 166 8.29 7.18 1.74
CA GLN A 166 8.66 6.13 0.80
C GLN A 166 10.11 5.74 1.03
N LEU A 167 10.37 4.46 1.28
CA LEU A 167 11.69 3.86 1.44
C LEU A 167 11.84 2.72 0.43
N GLN A 168 12.90 2.76 -0.38
CA GLN A 168 13.20 1.73 -1.36
C GLN A 168 14.66 1.30 -1.25
N ILE A 169 14.90 0.01 -1.05
CA ILE A 169 16.24 -0.59 -0.98
C ILE A 169 16.31 -1.73 -1.99
N GLY A 170 17.25 -1.65 -2.94
CA GLY A 170 17.44 -2.64 -4.00
C GLY A 170 17.35 -2.02 -5.40
N ASN A 171 16.98 -2.80 -6.42
CA ASN A 171 16.95 -2.32 -7.79
C ASN A 171 15.55 -2.36 -8.41
N ASP A 172 15.30 -1.50 -9.40
CA ASP A 172 14.08 -1.51 -10.22
C ASP A 172 12.76 -1.40 -9.42
N ASN A 173 12.78 -0.89 -8.18
CA ASN A 173 11.55 -0.74 -7.38
C ASN A 173 10.76 0.51 -7.79
N VAL A 174 9.43 0.41 -7.79
CA VAL A 174 8.48 1.49 -8.08
C VAL A 174 7.62 1.74 -6.85
N SER A 175 7.55 2.99 -6.40
CA SER A 175 6.72 3.43 -5.28
C SER A 175 5.96 4.70 -5.64
N LEU A 176 4.64 4.69 -5.46
CA LEU A 176 3.76 5.82 -5.76
C LEU A 176 2.89 6.11 -4.53
N VAL A 177 2.90 7.35 -4.03
CA VAL A 177 2.01 7.78 -2.94
C VAL A 177 1.28 9.05 -3.34
N TRP A 178 -0.04 8.96 -3.54
CA TRP A 178 -0.89 10.08 -3.90
C TRP A 178 -1.95 10.33 -2.83
N GLN A 179 -1.97 11.55 -2.30
CA GLN A 179 -2.94 12.03 -1.32
C GLN A 179 -3.66 13.27 -1.87
N GLU A 180 -4.97 13.21 -2.07
CA GLU A 180 -5.75 14.29 -2.69
C GLU A 180 -6.97 14.66 -1.84
N GLY A 181 -7.21 15.96 -1.62
CA GLY A 181 -8.48 16.48 -1.08
C GLY A 181 -8.82 16.09 0.37
N GLY A 182 -7.81 15.72 1.17
CA GLY A 182 -7.96 15.12 2.50
C GLY A 182 -7.17 15.79 3.63
N ALA A 183 -7.24 15.27 4.85
CA ALA A 183 -6.44 15.77 5.98
C ALA A 183 -6.02 14.68 6.96
N ARG A 184 -4.82 14.80 7.53
CA ARG A 184 -4.24 13.87 8.51
C ARG A 184 -4.17 12.44 7.99
N ASN A 185 -3.74 12.30 6.73
CA ASN A 185 -3.53 10.99 6.14
C ASN A 185 -2.05 10.61 6.16
N ASP A 186 -1.76 9.38 6.55
CA ASP A 186 -0.41 8.82 6.57
C ASP A 186 -0.31 7.75 5.48
N GLY A 187 0.60 7.92 4.53
CA GLY A 187 0.96 6.94 3.51
C GLY A 187 2.40 6.52 3.70
N PHE A 188 2.64 5.23 3.92
CA PHE A 188 3.97 4.67 4.12
C PHE A 188 4.22 3.52 3.16
N VAL A 189 5.36 3.54 2.48
CA VAL A 189 5.84 2.45 1.60
C VAL A 189 7.28 2.10 1.98
N ASP A 190 7.56 0.82 2.26
CA ASP A 190 8.91 0.26 2.45
C ASP A 190 9.10 -0.96 1.54
N GLN A 191 9.99 -0.84 0.56
CA GLN A 191 10.33 -1.91 -0.38
C GLN A 191 11.78 -2.33 -0.21
N GLN A 192 12.02 -3.62 0.02
CA GLN A 192 13.35 -4.21 0.16
C GLN A 192 13.49 -5.40 -0.80
N GLY A 193 14.30 -5.26 -1.84
CA GLY A 193 14.55 -6.28 -2.87
C GLY A 193 14.49 -5.68 -4.27
N ASP A 194 14.31 -6.53 -5.29
CA ASP A 194 14.38 -6.10 -6.68
C ASP A 194 13.01 -6.15 -7.40
N GLY A 195 12.64 -5.07 -8.11
CA GLY A 195 11.49 -5.03 -9.01
C GLY A 195 10.12 -5.00 -8.33
N ASN A 196 10.03 -4.52 -7.08
CA ASN A 196 8.74 -4.39 -6.40
C ASN A 196 7.97 -3.15 -6.87
N ASP A 197 6.65 -3.23 -6.93
CA ASP A 197 5.73 -2.13 -7.26
C ASP A 197 4.75 -1.91 -6.09
N ALA A 198 4.73 -0.70 -5.53
CA ALA A 198 3.87 -0.31 -4.42
C ALA A 198 3.15 1.00 -4.73
N THR A 199 1.83 1.03 -4.55
CA THR A 199 1.03 2.22 -4.83
C THR A 199 0.02 2.50 -3.72
N VAL A 200 0.04 3.70 -3.15
CA VAL A 200 -0.92 4.18 -2.14
C VAL A 200 -1.71 5.37 -2.69
N TYR A 201 -3.04 5.24 -2.75
CA TYR A 201 -3.99 6.28 -3.12
C TYR A 201 -4.91 6.62 -1.95
N GLN A 202 -4.88 7.86 -1.48
CA GLN A 202 -5.78 8.37 -0.44
C GLN A 202 -6.51 9.61 -0.95
N VAL A 203 -7.74 9.44 -1.43
CA VAL A 203 -8.51 10.48 -2.13
C VAL A 203 -9.73 10.88 -1.30
N ASN A 204 -9.88 12.17 -1.03
CA ASN A 204 -10.86 12.73 -0.10
C ASN A 204 -10.85 12.00 1.27
N ALA A 205 -9.69 11.50 1.67
CA ALA A 205 -9.49 10.73 2.89
C ALA A 205 -9.26 11.66 4.10
N PHE A 206 -9.76 11.31 5.28
CA PHE A 206 -9.50 12.03 6.53
C PHE A 206 -9.04 11.06 7.61
N ASP A 207 -8.03 11.42 8.40
CA ASP A 207 -7.56 10.60 9.53
C ASP A 207 -7.24 9.13 9.14
N SER A 208 -6.73 8.91 7.92
CA SER A 208 -6.56 7.57 7.35
C SER A 208 -5.09 7.17 7.23
N SER A 209 -4.77 5.90 7.44
CA SER A 209 -3.42 5.35 7.37
C SER A 209 -3.35 4.20 6.38
N ALA A 210 -2.33 4.22 5.53
CA ALA A 210 -2.01 3.18 4.57
C ALA A 210 -0.51 2.82 4.67
N GLU A 211 -0.23 1.55 4.93
CA GLU A 211 1.12 1.01 5.05
C GLU A 211 1.34 -0.13 4.04
N VAL A 212 2.41 -0.06 3.25
CA VAL A 212 2.82 -1.13 2.34
C VAL A 212 4.28 -1.50 2.63
N VAL A 213 4.53 -2.74 3.01
CA VAL A 213 5.87 -3.28 3.27
C VAL A 213 6.10 -4.51 2.40
N GLN A 214 7.07 -4.46 1.50
CA GLN A 214 7.43 -5.55 0.59
C GLN A 214 8.89 -5.98 0.85
N GLN A 215 9.11 -7.26 1.13
CA GLN A 215 10.46 -7.83 1.31
C GLN A 215 10.67 -9.01 0.36
N GLY A 216 11.55 -8.87 -0.62
CA GLY A 216 11.76 -9.83 -1.69
C GLY A 216 11.56 -9.19 -3.06
N ASP A 217 11.27 -9.98 -4.09
CA ASP A 217 11.40 -9.53 -5.48
C ASP A 217 10.08 -9.60 -6.26
N LEU A 218 9.90 -8.71 -7.22
CA LEU A 218 8.79 -8.71 -8.19
C LEU A 218 7.39 -8.69 -7.57
N GLN A 219 7.22 -8.12 -6.38
CA GLN A 219 5.91 -8.06 -5.70
C GLN A 219 5.13 -6.83 -6.14
N THR A 220 3.80 -6.92 -6.18
CA THR A 220 2.90 -5.80 -6.47
C THR A 220 1.94 -5.59 -5.31
N ALA A 221 1.85 -4.35 -4.80
CA ALA A 221 0.96 -4.01 -3.70
C ALA A 221 0.27 -2.68 -3.97
N SER A 222 -1.03 -2.59 -3.70
CA SER A 222 -1.73 -1.31 -3.77
C SER A 222 -2.81 -1.15 -2.71
N VAL A 223 -2.90 0.08 -2.18
CA VAL A 223 -3.93 0.51 -1.24
C VAL A 223 -4.67 1.71 -1.82
N MET A 224 -6.00 1.66 -1.83
CA MET A 224 -6.88 2.77 -2.15
C MET A 224 -7.82 3.05 -0.98
N GLN A 225 -7.91 4.31 -0.55
CA GLN A 225 -8.78 4.75 0.54
C GLN A 225 -9.57 6.01 0.14
N GLU A 226 -10.90 5.96 0.26
CA GLU A 226 -11.81 7.09 0.09
C GLU A 226 -12.74 7.22 1.31
N GLY A 227 -12.70 8.36 2.01
CA GLY A 227 -13.59 8.61 3.15
C GLY A 227 -12.86 8.98 4.44
N SER A 228 -13.09 8.30 5.57
CA SER A 228 -12.48 8.72 6.85
C SER A 228 -12.14 7.59 7.81
N GLU A 229 -11.09 7.78 8.60
CA GLU A 229 -10.67 6.89 9.68
C GLU A 229 -10.36 5.46 9.19
N HIS A 230 -9.76 5.32 8.01
CA HIS A 230 -9.35 4.03 7.45
C HIS A 230 -7.96 3.61 7.94
N SER A 231 -7.74 2.30 8.07
CA SER A 231 -6.44 1.69 8.33
C SER A 231 -6.24 0.51 7.38
N ALA A 232 -5.20 0.59 6.54
CA ALA A 232 -4.81 -0.45 5.61
C ALA A 232 -3.35 -0.81 5.81
N SER A 233 -3.04 -2.10 5.85
CA SER A 233 -1.66 -2.60 5.96
C SER A 233 -1.45 -3.79 5.03
N ILE A 234 -0.45 -3.70 4.15
CA ILE A 234 0.02 -4.82 3.34
C ILE A 234 1.43 -5.15 3.77
N GLN A 235 1.67 -6.39 4.19
CA GLN A 235 3.00 -6.93 4.40
C GLN A 235 3.21 -8.16 3.52
N SER A 236 4.06 -8.05 2.52
CA SER A 236 4.38 -9.15 1.61
C SER A 236 5.86 -9.54 1.69
N LYS A 237 6.12 -10.84 1.74
CA LYS A 237 7.44 -11.44 1.76
C LYS A 237 7.58 -12.51 0.69
N GLY A 238 8.67 -12.46 -0.09
CA GLY A 238 9.03 -13.49 -1.05
C GLY A 238 9.01 -13.00 -2.50
N LEU A 239 8.40 -13.75 -3.41
CA LEU A 239 8.55 -13.53 -4.86
C LEU A 239 7.19 -13.44 -5.55
N MET A 240 6.97 -12.43 -6.39
CA MET A 240 5.77 -12.34 -7.25
C MET A 240 4.43 -12.34 -6.52
N ASN A 241 4.38 -11.90 -5.26
CA ASN A 241 3.10 -11.78 -4.55
C ASN A 241 2.34 -10.52 -5.00
N GLU A 242 1.02 -10.61 -5.06
CA GLU A 242 0.11 -9.54 -5.43
C GLU A 242 -0.87 -9.25 -4.28
N ALA A 243 -0.99 -7.98 -3.87
CA ALA A 243 -1.89 -7.59 -2.77
C ALA A 243 -2.62 -6.28 -3.08
N TYR A 244 -3.95 -6.28 -2.90
CA TYR A 244 -4.79 -5.11 -3.15
C TYR A 244 -5.76 -4.86 -1.99
N ILE A 245 -5.83 -3.61 -1.53
CA ILE A 245 -6.83 -3.15 -0.55
C ILE A 245 -7.56 -1.94 -1.13
N ASP A 246 -8.90 -1.98 -1.15
CA ASP A 246 -9.77 -0.84 -1.47
C ASP A 246 -10.80 -0.63 -0.36
N GLN A 247 -10.80 0.57 0.23
CA GLN A 247 -11.69 0.93 1.34
C GLN A 247 -12.44 2.23 1.03
N SER A 248 -13.78 2.16 1.06
CA SER A 248 -14.65 3.31 0.79
C SER A 248 -15.68 3.52 1.92
N GLY A 249 -15.75 4.71 2.53
CA GLY A 249 -16.68 4.99 3.65
C GLY A 249 -16.00 5.44 4.94
N SER A 250 -16.24 4.77 6.07
CA SER A 250 -15.65 5.14 7.37
C SER A 250 -15.17 3.98 8.24
N LEU A 251 -14.14 4.21 9.06
CA LEU A 251 -13.71 3.30 10.14
C LEU A 251 -13.30 1.89 9.71
N GLN A 252 -12.81 1.73 8.48
CA GLN A 252 -12.46 0.44 7.91
C GLN A 252 -11.04 0.01 8.28
N THR A 253 -10.86 -1.26 8.60
CA THR A 253 -9.54 -1.87 8.85
C THR A 253 -9.33 -3.05 7.91
N ALA A 254 -8.24 -3.04 7.15
CA ALA A 254 -7.85 -4.12 6.25
C ALA A 254 -6.38 -4.47 6.45
N SER A 255 -6.05 -5.76 6.52
CA SER A 255 -4.67 -6.23 6.56
C SER A 255 -4.43 -7.44 5.68
N ILE A 256 -3.39 -7.39 4.86
CA ILE A 256 -2.90 -8.51 4.06
C ILE A 256 -1.49 -8.87 4.53
N TYR A 257 -1.29 -10.13 4.92
CA TYR A 257 0.03 -10.72 5.15
C TYR A 257 0.27 -11.85 4.15
N GLN A 258 1.36 -11.78 3.40
CA GLN A 258 1.77 -12.82 2.44
C GLN A 258 3.22 -13.24 2.70
N ASP A 259 3.48 -14.55 2.77
CA ASP A 259 4.82 -15.12 2.90
C ASP A 259 4.97 -16.31 1.93
N GLY A 260 5.69 -16.09 0.83
CA GLY A 260 5.99 -17.14 -0.14
C GLY A 260 6.05 -16.65 -1.58
N THR A 261 5.49 -17.41 -2.52
CA THR A 261 5.64 -17.15 -3.96
C THR A 261 4.30 -17.13 -4.69
N SER A 262 4.05 -16.07 -5.45
CA SER A 262 2.84 -15.95 -6.29
C SER A 262 1.53 -16.01 -5.50
N ASN A 263 1.52 -15.60 -4.23
CA ASN A 263 0.27 -15.45 -3.48
C ASN A 263 -0.45 -14.16 -3.92
N SER A 264 -1.78 -14.22 -3.99
CA SER A 264 -2.64 -13.10 -4.41
C SER A 264 -3.75 -12.90 -3.39
N ALA A 265 -3.97 -11.64 -2.96
CA ALA A 265 -5.02 -11.28 -2.02
C ALA A 265 -5.63 -9.93 -2.37
N ASP A 266 -6.96 -9.90 -2.47
CA ASP A 266 -7.74 -8.69 -2.69
C ASP A 266 -8.75 -8.50 -1.55
N ILE A 267 -8.79 -7.30 -0.97
CA ILE A 267 -9.77 -6.89 0.03
C ILE A 267 -10.52 -5.65 -0.48
N PHE A 268 -11.84 -5.77 -0.62
CA PHE A 268 -12.75 -4.69 -0.93
C PHE A 268 -13.68 -4.45 0.26
N GLN A 269 -13.67 -3.24 0.80
CA GLN A 269 -14.55 -2.83 1.90
C GLN A 269 -15.33 -1.57 1.49
N ALA A 270 -16.64 -1.61 1.72
CA ALA A 270 -17.52 -0.46 1.57
C ALA A 270 -18.46 -0.36 2.78
N GLY A 271 -18.63 0.85 3.32
CA GLY A 271 -19.55 1.12 4.43
C GLY A 271 -18.87 1.64 5.69
N ASP A 272 -19.19 1.07 6.85
CA ASP A 272 -18.76 1.60 8.15
C ASP A 272 -18.22 0.51 9.09
N SER A 273 -17.05 0.73 9.70
CA SER A 273 -16.52 -0.15 10.76
C SER A 273 -16.30 -1.61 10.34
N ASN A 274 -15.93 -1.87 9.08
CA ASN A 274 -15.63 -3.21 8.59
C ASN A 274 -14.17 -3.60 8.87
N ASN A 275 -13.93 -4.88 9.14
CA ASN A 275 -12.61 -5.45 9.44
C ASN A 275 -12.35 -6.68 8.55
N ALA A 276 -11.23 -6.69 7.83
CA ALA A 276 -10.80 -7.80 7.01
C ALA A 276 -9.31 -8.08 7.23
N SER A 277 -8.97 -9.34 7.46
CA SER A 277 -7.59 -9.80 7.59
C SER A 277 -7.38 -11.09 6.81
N THR A 278 -6.32 -11.11 6.00
CA THR A 278 -5.94 -12.28 5.20
C THR A 278 -4.47 -12.59 5.41
N GLU A 279 -4.17 -13.83 5.80
CA GLU A 279 -2.81 -14.36 5.96
C GLU A 279 -2.59 -15.51 4.98
N GLN A 280 -1.62 -15.39 4.07
CA GLN A 280 -1.27 -16.45 3.12
C GLN A 280 0.19 -16.85 3.27
N THR A 281 0.44 -18.14 3.51
CA THR A 281 1.80 -18.71 3.55
C THR A 281 1.92 -19.84 2.53
N GLY A 282 2.91 -19.78 1.65
CA GLY A 282 3.19 -20.83 0.66
C GLY A 282 3.15 -20.34 -0.79
N GLU A 283 2.60 -21.12 -1.72
CA GLU A 283 2.69 -20.83 -3.15
C GLU A 283 1.33 -20.77 -3.84
N ASN A 284 1.10 -19.77 -4.70
CA ASN A 284 -0.10 -19.65 -5.54
C ASN A 284 -1.43 -19.67 -4.77
N ASN A 285 -1.46 -19.20 -3.53
CA ASN A 285 -2.72 -19.07 -2.80
C ASN A 285 -3.47 -17.81 -3.27
N TYR A 286 -4.79 -17.85 -3.31
CA TYR A 286 -5.65 -16.77 -3.78
C TYR A 286 -6.77 -16.46 -2.78
N VAL A 287 -6.95 -15.18 -2.45
CA VAL A 287 -8.02 -14.69 -1.58
C VAL A 287 -8.72 -13.49 -2.19
N THR A 288 -10.04 -13.50 -2.16
CA THR A 288 -10.84 -12.29 -2.34
C THR A 288 -11.83 -12.15 -1.19
N VAL A 289 -11.82 -10.97 -0.53
CA VAL A 289 -12.79 -10.59 0.49
C VAL A 289 -13.57 -9.38 0.00
N ASP A 290 -14.90 -9.51 -0.05
CA ASP A 290 -15.80 -8.43 -0.46
C ASP A 290 -16.83 -8.13 0.63
N GLN A 291 -16.69 -6.98 1.30
CA GLN A 291 -17.59 -6.50 2.36
C GLN A 291 -18.39 -5.29 1.83
N LEU A 292 -19.48 -5.57 1.12
CA LEU A 292 -20.26 -4.56 0.39
C LEU A 292 -21.32 -3.88 1.27
N ASP A 293 -21.32 -2.54 1.26
CA ASP A 293 -22.38 -1.65 1.78
C ASP A 293 -22.93 -2.06 3.17
N GLY A 294 -22.05 -2.54 4.05
CA GLY A 294 -22.41 -3.09 5.34
C GLY A 294 -21.63 -2.48 6.49
N SER A 295 -22.02 -2.84 7.71
CA SER A 295 -21.39 -2.31 8.94
C SER A 295 -21.01 -3.40 9.93
N PHE A 296 -19.85 -3.26 10.59
CA PHE A 296 -19.35 -4.21 11.59
C PHE A 296 -19.12 -5.63 11.05
N GLN A 297 -18.75 -5.75 9.77
CA GLN A 297 -18.43 -7.05 9.17
C GLN A 297 -16.99 -7.42 9.50
N THR A 298 -16.76 -8.68 9.85
CA THR A 298 -15.44 -9.23 10.16
C THR A 298 -15.15 -10.43 9.26
N ALA A 299 -14.03 -10.39 8.56
CA ALA A 299 -13.48 -11.51 7.78
C ALA A 299 -12.04 -11.77 8.22
N SER A 300 -11.76 -13.00 8.65
CA SER A 300 -10.43 -13.49 9.03
C SER A 300 -10.18 -14.77 8.24
N LEU A 301 -9.11 -14.78 7.45
CA LEU A 301 -8.74 -15.93 6.64
C LEU A 301 -7.26 -16.24 6.77
N GLN A 302 -6.94 -17.51 7.01
CA GLN A 302 -5.58 -18.03 6.99
C GLN A 302 -5.47 -19.14 5.94
N GLN A 303 -4.54 -18.99 4.98
CA GLN A 303 -4.21 -20.01 3.98
C GLN A 303 -2.75 -20.45 4.14
N THR A 304 -2.52 -21.75 4.31
CA THR A 304 -1.18 -22.35 4.35
C THR A 304 -1.09 -23.46 3.29
N GLY A 305 -0.04 -23.43 2.47
CA GLY A 305 0.24 -24.47 1.48
C GLY A 305 0.19 -23.96 0.04
N GLN A 306 -0.39 -24.73 -0.87
CA GLN A 306 -0.31 -24.45 -2.31
C GLN A 306 -1.69 -24.39 -2.97
N TYR A 307 -1.92 -23.41 -3.85
CA TYR A 307 -3.16 -23.33 -4.65
C TYR A 307 -4.47 -23.32 -3.84
N ASN A 308 -4.43 -22.85 -2.59
CA ASN A 308 -5.69 -22.67 -1.84
C ASN A 308 -6.39 -21.41 -2.33
N GLU A 309 -7.70 -21.51 -2.53
CA GLU A 309 -8.55 -20.42 -3.01
C GLU A 309 -9.66 -20.12 -1.98
N ALA A 310 -9.94 -18.84 -1.75
CA ALA A 310 -11.05 -18.39 -0.93
C ALA A 310 -11.75 -17.17 -1.53
N TYR A 311 -13.08 -17.25 -1.61
CA TYR A 311 -13.93 -16.16 -2.07
C TYR A 311 -14.99 -15.87 -0.99
N LEU A 312 -14.90 -14.70 -0.37
CA LEU A 312 -15.77 -14.30 0.73
C LEU A 312 -16.61 -13.09 0.32
N THR A 313 -17.91 -13.13 0.55
CA THR A 313 -18.82 -11.99 0.37
C THR A 313 -19.69 -11.80 1.60
N GLN A 314 -19.64 -10.63 2.22
CA GLN A 314 -20.51 -10.22 3.32
C GLN A 314 -21.36 -9.01 2.88
N GLN A 315 -22.67 -9.08 3.08
CA GLN A 315 -23.63 -8.02 2.73
C GLN A 315 -24.64 -7.81 3.85
N GLY A 316 -24.46 -6.77 4.66
CA GLY A 316 -25.36 -6.43 5.76
C GLY A 316 -24.60 -6.03 7.02
N THR A 317 -25.05 -6.46 8.20
CA THR A 317 -24.43 -6.02 9.47
C THR A 317 -23.97 -7.16 10.37
N ASP A 318 -22.93 -6.92 11.16
CA ASP A 318 -22.44 -7.83 12.21
C ASP A 318 -22.07 -9.25 11.72
N HIS A 319 -21.64 -9.38 10.46
CA HIS A 319 -21.21 -10.66 9.91
C HIS A 319 -19.84 -11.09 10.42
N LEU A 320 -19.64 -12.39 10.64
CA LEU A 320 -18.36 -12.97 11.01
C LEU A 320 -18.02 -14.16 10.09
N ILE A 321 -16.85 -14.10 9.45
CA ILE A 321 -16.19 -15.25 8.82
C ILE A 321 -14.81 -15.39 9.45
N ASP A 322 -14.52 -16.56 10.02
CA ASP A 322 -13.18 -16.94 10.48
C ASP A 322 -12.83 -18.34 9.97
N PHE A 323 -11.91 -18.44 9.01
CA PHE A 323 -11.64 -19.71 8.33
C PHE A 323 -10.15 -19.95 8.10
N ALA A 324 -9.72 -21.21 8.21
CA ALA A 324 -8.36 -21.64 7.91
C ALA A 324 -8.31 -22.74 6.84
N GLN A 325 -7.50 -22.57 5.80
CA GLN A 325 -7.21 -23.62 4.81
C GLN A 325 -5.74 -24.02 4.93
N ASP A 326 -5.47 -25.31 5.14
CA ASP A 326 -4.12 -25.86 5.25
C ASP A 326 -3.96 -27.11 4.38
N GLY A 327 -3.10 -27.02 3.38
CA GLY A 327 -2.83 -28.08 2.41
C GLY A 327 -2.82 -27.58 0.97
N SER A 328 -3.29 -28.39 0.03
CA SER A 328 -3.28 -28.02 -1.39
C SER A 328 -4.65 -28.01 -2.05
N ASP A 329 -4.87 -27.09 -3.00
CA ASP A 329 -6.10 -27.03 -3.83
C ASP A 329 -7.41 -26.96 -3.02
N ASN A 330 -7.38 -26.44 -1.78
CA ASN A 330 -8.63 -26.27 -1.02
C ASN A 330 -9.37 -25.02 -1.51
N LEU A 331 -10.69 -25.11 -1.61
CA LEU A 331 -11.55 -24.03 -2.07
C LEU A 331 -12.63 -23.70 -1.04
N LEU A 332 -12.66 -22.44 -0.60
CA LEU A 332 -13.71 -21.87 0.23
C LEU A 332 -14.51 -20.88 -0.61
N THR A 333 -15.82 -21.00 -0.60
CA THR A 333 -16.74 -19.96 -1.08
C THR A 333 -17.77 -19.71 0.00
N ALA A 334 -17.82 -18.50 0.54
CA ALA A 334 -18.74 -18.15 1.60
C ALA A 334 -19.47 -16.84 1.28
N GLU A 335 -20.79 -16.88 1.37
CA GLU A 335 -21.66 -15.72 1.19
C GLU A 335 -22.60 -15.55 2.40
N GLN A 336 -22.54 -14.38 3.04
CA GLN A 336 -23.41 -14.00 4.16
C GLN A 336 -24.24 -12.77 3.80
N ARG A 337 -25.57 -12.89 3.87
CA ARG A 337 -26.54 -11.81 3.67
C ARG A 337 -27.47 -11.68 4.87
N GLY A 338 -27.73 -10.46 5.30
CA GLY A 338 -28.61 -10.16 6.45
C GLY A 338 -27.84 -9.65 7.66
N ASN A 339 -28.18 -10.11 8.87
CA ASN A 339 -27.56 -9.60 10.10
C ASN A 339 -27.04 -10.72 11.01
N GLY A 340 -25.80 -10.60 11.47
CA GLY A 340 -25.28 -11.45 12.55
C GLY A 340 -25.01 -12.91 12.16
N ASN A 341 -24.87 -13.20 10.86
CA ASN A 341 -24.46 -14.53 10.40
C ASN A 341 -22.98 -14.80 10.73
N GLU A 342 -22.68 -16.03 11.13
CA GLU A 342 -21.37 -16.49 11.57
C GLU A 342 -20.98 -17.77 10.82
N LEU A 343 -19.78 -17.76 10.23
CA LEU A 343 -19.11 -18.94 9.68
C LEU A 343 -17.75 -19.06 10.35
N THR A 344 -17.51 -20.18 11.01
CA THR A 344 -16.20 -20.55 11.53
C THR A 344 -15.78 -21.89 10.94
N GLY A 345 -14.49 -22.10 10.71
CA GLY A 345 -14.08 -23.41 10.24
C GLY A 345 -12.63 -23.59 9.81
N SER A 346 -12.35 -24.82 9.37
CA SER A 346 -11.07 -25.17 8.75
C SER A 346 -11.20 -26.28 7.72
N SER A 347 -10.34 -26.23 6.71
CA SER A 347 -10.13 -27.28 5.71
C SER A 347 -8.67 -27.73 5.70
N TYR A 348 -8.41 -28.91 6.27
CA TYR A 348 -7.10 -29.54 6.32
C TYR A 348 -6.99 -30.70 5.31
N GLY A 349 -6.02 -30.61 4.40
CA GLY A 349 -5.69 -31.63 3.40
C GLY A 349 -5.78 -31.11 1.97
N ASP A 350 -6.13 -31.98 1.02
CA ASP A 350 -6.01 -31.64 -0.41
C ASP A 350 -7.37 -31.64 -1.14
N ASN A 351 -7.61 -30.69 -2.03
CA ASN A 351 -8.82 -30.64 -2.87
C ASN A 351 -10.15 -30.62 -2.07
N ASN A 352 -10.16 -30.06 -0.86
CA ASN A 352 -11.41 -29.95 -0.10
C ASN A 352 -12.17 -28.68 -0.51
N ARG A 353 -13.49 -28.81 -0.67
CA ARG A 353 -14.40 -27.72 -1.06
C ARG A 353 -15.41 -27.42 0.04
N VAL A 354 -15.55 -26.15 0.39
CA VAL A 354 -16.56 -25.65 1.32
C VAL A 354 -17.34 -24.52 0.65
N ASP A 355 -18.61 -24.76 0.38
CA ASP A 355 -19.57 -23.77 -0.12
C ASP A 355 -20.60 -23.45 0.97
N VAL A 356 -20.66 -22.19 1.41
CA VAL A 356 -21.60 -21.73 2.45
C VAL A 356 -22.40 -20.54 1.95
N LEU A 357 -23.73 -20.64 2.06
CA LEU A 357 -24.66 -19.53 1.84
C LEU A 357 -25.53 -19.35 3.08
N GLN A 358 -25.42 -18.21 3.75
CA GLN A 358 -26.27 -17.81 4.87
C GLN A 358 -27.09 -16.58 4.47
N ASP A 359 -28.41 -16.74 4.33
CA ASP A 359 -29.34 -15.68 3.94
C ASP A 359 -30.41 -15.49 5.04
N GLY A 360 -30.26 -14.44 5.84
CA GLY A 360 -31.14 -14.13 6.96
C GLY A 360 -30.37 -13.67 8.19
N ASP A 361 -30.93 -13.91 9.38
CA ASP A 361 -30.37 -13.36 10.62
C ASP A 361 -29.86 -14.46 11.58
N LEU A 362 -28.72 -14.23 12.22
CA LEU A 362 -28.17 -15.06 13.29
C LEU A 362 -27.94 -16.54 12.89
N ASN A 363 -27.64 -16.82 11.62
CA ASN A 363 -27.29 -18.18 11.19
C ASN A 363 -25.83 -18.46 11.53
N VAL A 364 -25.58 -19.62 12.13
CA VAL A 364 -24.25 -20.05 12.59
C VAL A 364 -23.86 -21.35 11.88
N ALA A 365 -22.65 -21.38 11.34
CA ALA A 365 -22.01 -22.52 10.72
C ALA A 365 -20.63 -22.75 11.33
N ASP A 366 -20.36 -23.98 11.77
CA ASP A 366 -19.03 -24.45 12.19
C ASP A 366 -18.65 -25.65 11.32
N ILE A 367 -17.63 -25.48 10.47
CA ILE A 367 -17.23 -26.47 9.47
C ILE A 367 -15.78 -26.89 9.70
N GLN A 368 -15.56 -28.17 9.98
CA GLN A 368 -14.24 -28.75 10.15
C GLN A 368 -14.06 -29.93 9.19
N GLN A 369 -13.19 -29.76 8.19
CA GLN A 369 -12.71 -30.85 7.36
C GLN A 369 -11.29 -31.22 7.82
N ILE A 370 -11.15 -32.35 8.51
CA ILE A 370 -9.90 -32.75 9.17
C ILE A 370 -9.25 -33.93 8.44
N TYR A 371 -7.99 -33.76 8.02
CA TYR A 371 -7.11 -34.81 7.48
C TYR A 371 -7.77 -35.61 6.35
N GLY A 372 -8.19 -34.92 5.29
CA GLY A 372 -8.93 -35.54 4.20
C GLY A 372 -8.65 -34.94 2.82
N SER A 373 -8.94 -35.71 1.77
CA SER A 373 -8.91 -35.22 0.39
C SER A 373 -10.28 -35.27 -0.28
N ASP A 374 -10.53 -34.37 -1.22
CA ASP A 374 -11.74 -34.37 -2.05
C ASP A 374 -13.06 -34.28 -1.25
N ASN A 375 -13.04 -33.74 -0.02
CA ASN A 375 -14.26 -33.60 0.76
C ASN A 375 -15.03 -32.35 0.36
N GLU A 376 -16.36 -32.46 0.29
CA GLU A 376 -17.25 -31.38 -0.13
C GLU A 376 -18.28 -31.10 0.97
N VAL A 377 -18.36 -29.84 1.39
CA VAL A 377 -19.44 -29.33 2.22
C VAL A 377 -20.20 -28.28 1.41
N SER A 378 -21.51 -28.47 1.30
CA SER A 378 -22.43 -27.46 0.77
C SER A 378 -23.48 -27.16 1.85
N LEU A 379 -23.49 -25.93 2.34
CA LEU A 379 -24.40 -25.48 3.39
C LEU A 379 -25.22 -24.28 2.89
N MET A 380 -26.54 -24.41 2.98
CA MET A 380 -27.49 -23.32 2.74
C MET A 380 -28.37 -23.13 3.97
N GLN A 381 -28.35 -21.94 4.56
CA GLN A 381 -29.20 -21.56 5.69
C GLN A 381 -30.02 -20.33 5.30
N THR A 382 -31.35 -20.45 5.19
CA THR A 382 -32.25 -19.35 4.82
C THR A 382 -33.30 -19.09 5.90
N GLY A 383 -33.19 -17.99 6.64
CA GLY A 383 -34.09 -17.66 7.75
C GLY A 383 -33.34 -17.23 9.01
N GLU A 384 -33.91 -17.53 10.19
CA GLU A 384 -33.37 -17.02 11.45
C GLU A 384 -32.83 -18.12 12.38
N GLY A 385 -31.63 -17.89 12.93
CA GLY A 385 -31.12 -18.66 14.08
C GLY A 385 -30.75 -20.10 13.78
N HIS A 386 -30.35 -20.43 12.55
CA HIS A 386 -29.91 -21.78 12.22
C HIS A 386 -28.54 -22.10 12.84
N LEU A 387 -28.33 -23.36 13.22
CA LEU A 387 -27.04 -23.88 13.65
C LEU A 387 -26.68 -25.10 12.80
N ALA A 388 -25.57 -25.02 12.08
CA ALA A 388 -24.98 -26.13 11.35
C ALA A 388 -23.59 -26.44 11.90
N GLN A 389 -23.36 -27.71 12.26
CA GLN A 389 -22.03 -28.21 12.60
C GLN A 389 -21.68 -29.34 11.65
N VAL A 390 -20.59 -29.20 10.91
CA VAL A 390 -20.12 -30.20 9.97
C VAL A 390 -18.70 -30.61 10.34
N LEU A 391 -18.52 -31.89 10.69
CA LEU A 391 -17.21 -32.50 10.90
C LEU A 391 -17.01 -33.61 9.87
N GLN A 392 -16.09 -33.42 8.93
CA GLN A 392 -15.72 -34.43 7.94
C GLN A 392 -14.25 -34.83 8.08
N GLY A 393 -13.94 -36.10 7.86
CA GLY A 393 -12.57 -36.57 7.72
C GLY A 393 -12.46 -37.81 6.84
N GLY A 394 -11.32 -37.95 6.15
CA GLY A 394 -11.09 -39.00 5.16
C GLY A 394 -11.26 -38.52 3.71
N THR A 395 -11.70 -39.38 2.78
CA THR A 395 -11.62 -39.10 1.33
C THR A 395 -13.00 -39.02 0.67
N ALA A 396 -13.23 -38.05 -0.20
CA ALA A 396 -14.44 -37.95 -1.03
C ALA A 396 -15.76 -37.98 -0.23
N ASN A 397 -15.80 -37.39 0.97
CA ASN A 397 -17.06 -37.29 1.73
C ASN A 397 -17.84 -36.05 1.30
N GLN A 398 -19.17 -36.18 1.20
CA GLN A 398 -20.08 -35.10 0.82
C GLN A 398 -21.10 -34.85 1.94
N ALA A 399 -21.21 -33.60 2.37
CA ALA A 399 -22.20 -33.12 3.33
C ALA A 399 -23.00 -31.98 2.68
N ILE A 400 -24.30 -32.20 2.49
CA ILE A 400 -25.23 -31.21 1.95
C ILE A 400 -26.24 -30.88 3.03
N LEU A 401 -26.29 -29.62 3.47
CA LEU A 401 -27.18 -29.13 4.50
C LEU A 401 -28.04 -27.99 3.91
N ASP A 402 -29.35 -28.14 3.99
CA ASP A 402 -30.33 -27.13 3.58
C ASP A 402 -31.29 -26.89 4.76
N GLN A 403 -31.17 -25.73 5.41
CA GLN A 403 -31.99 -25.34 6.56
C GLN A 403 -32.79 -24.09 6.20
N SER A 404 -34.12 -24.17 6.33
CA SER A 404 -35.02 -23.04 6.11
C SER A 404 -35.98 -22.85 7.29
N GLY A 405 -36.38 -21.62 7.57
CA GLY A 405 -37.32 -21.32 8.67
C GLY A 405 -36.65 -20.70 9.89
N MET A 406 -36.91 -21.24 11.08
CA MET A 406 -36.39 -20.71 12.35
C MET A 406 -35.80 -21.80 13.25
N GLY A 407 -34.58 -21.60 13.75
CA GLY A 407 -34.01 -22.37 14.86
C GLY A 407 -33.64 -23.82 14.56
N ASN A 408 -33.48 -24.18 13.28
CA ASN A 408 -33.01 -25.50 12.88
C ASN A 408 -31.58 -25.76 13.37
N SER A 409 -31.34 -26.99 13.83
CA SER A 409 -30.01 -27.47 14.21
C SER A 409 -29.67 -28.75 13.45
N ALA A 410 -28.54 -28.74 12.74
CA ALA A 410 -28.02 -29.86 11.99
C ALA A 410 -26.59 -30.16 12.44
N ILE A 411 -26.31 -31.42 12.73
CA ILE A 411 -24.96 -31.90 13.04
C ILE A 411 -24.65 -33.05 12.08
N VAL A 412 -23.64 -32.88 11.24
CA VAL A 412 -23.13 -33.91 10.34
C VAL A 412 -21.73 -34.30 10.80
N SER A 413 -21.52 -35.58 11.08
CA SER A 413 -20.20 -36.14 11.34
C SER A 413 -19.95 -37.32 10.43
N GLN A 414 -18.94 -37.22 9.56
CA GLN A 414 -18.57 -38.27 8.61
C GLN A 414 -17.08 -38.56 8.72
N MET A 415 -16.74 -39.84 8.89
CA MET A 415 -15.36 -40.33 8.87
C MET A 415 -15.28 -41.49 7.89
N GLY A 416 -14.30 -41.47 6.97
CA GLY A 416 -14.06 -42.57 6.04
C GLY A 416 -14.00 -42.13 4.58
N SER A 417 -14.44 -42.99 3.67
CA SER A 417 -14.32 -42.76 2.22
C SER A 417 -15.68 -42.82 1.53
N GLY A 418 -16.02 -41.82 0.73
CA GLY A 418 -17.22 -41.80 -0.11
C GLY A 418 -18.55 -41.67 0.65
N ASN A 419 -18.55 -41.15 1.88
CA ASN A 419 -19.78 -40.96 2.63
C ASN A 419 -20.59 -39.80 2.04
N MET A 420 -21.92 -39.92 2.04
CA MET A 420 -22.82 -38.83 1.65
C MET A 420 -23.87 -38.62 2.75
N ALA A 421 -24.03 -37.38 3.20
CA ALA A 421 -25.05 -36.98 4.16
C ALA A 421 -25.81 -35.80 3.58
N ILE A 422 -27.13 -35.91 3.55
CA ILE A 422 -28.04 -34.85 3.12
C ILE A 422 -28.98 -34.57 4.29
N VAL A 423 -28.97 -33.34 4.77
CA VAL A 423 -29.88 -32.87 5.82
C VAL A 423 -30.72 -31.76 5.23
N THR A 424 -32.04 -31.92 5.26
CA THR A 424 -32.99 -30.87 4.88
C THR A 424 -33.92 -30.62 6.06
N GLN A 425 -33.98 -29.39 6.54
CA GLN A 425 -34.87 -28.94 7.61
C GLN A 425 -35.67 -27.71 7.13
N GLN A 426 -36.97 -27.68 7.43
CA GLN A 426 -37.93 -26.67 6.94
C GLN A 426 -38.81 -26.14 8.06
#